data_AF-A0A0S4XP83-F1
#
_entry.id   AF-A0A0S4XP83-F1
#
_cell.length_a   1.000
_cell.length_b   1.000
_cell.length_c   1.000
_cell.angle_alpha   90.00
_cell.angle_beta   90.00
_cell.angle_gamma   90.00
#
_symmetry.space_group_name_H-M   'P 1'
#
loop_
_entity.id
_entity.type
_entity.pdbx_description
1 polymer ?
#
loop_
_entity_poly.entity_id
_entity_poly.type
_entity_poly.pdbx_seq_one_letter_code
_entity_poly.pdbx_strand_id
1 'polypeptide(L)' 'MTETTEETGTIDLLDKLSNKKNELLTQYKALKVPLEYAQNDFDKGLIEEKMAILAKDIKSLAAQIEEIKEV' A
#
# COMPACT_ATOMS: atom_id res chain seq x y z
N MET A 1 -13.55 -31.68 8.45
CA MET A 1 -12.91 -31.28 7.18
C MET A 1 -13.19 -29.80 6.87
N THR A 2 -13.18 -28.91 7.86
CA THR A 2 -13.51 -27.48 7.70
C THR A 2 -12.29 -26.58 7.84
N GLU A 3 -11.23 -27.05 8.51
CA GLU A 3 -10.02 -26.26 8.80
C GLU A 3 -9.24 -25.88 7.54
N THR A 4 -9.21 -26.74 6.52
CA THR A 4 -8.41 -26.52 5.29
C THR A 4 -8.97 -25.39 4.41
N THR A 5 -10.26 -25.07 4.51
CA THR A 5 -10.92 -24.04 3.69
C THR A 5 -10.73 -22.64 4.28
N GLU A 6 -10.61 -22.53 5.61
CA GLU A 6 -10.36 -21.26 6.30
C GLU A 6 -8.89 -20.83 6.15
N GLU A 7 -7.94 -21.75 6.30
CA GLU A 7 -6.51 -21.47 6.08
C GLU A 7 -6.22 -21.00 4.65
N THR A 8 -6.84 -21.61 3.64
CA THR A 8 -6.65 -21.24 2.23
C THR A 8 -7.25 -19.88 1.88
N GLY A 9 -8.38 -19.52 2.50
CA GLY A 9 -8.99 -18.19 2.36
C GLY A 9 -8.14 -17.07 2.98
N THR A 10 -7.55 -17.34 4.15
CA THR A 10 -6.66 -16.39 4.84
C THR A 10 -5.36 -16.16 4.08
N ILE A 11 -4.77 -17.21 3.51
CA ILE A 11 -3.56 -17.10 2.67
C ILE A 11 -3.83 -16.27 1.40
N ASP A 12 -4.93 -16.54 0.68
CA ASP A 12 -5.30 -15.78 -0.53
C ASP A 12 -5.57 -14.30 -0.22
N LEU A 13 -6.19 -14.00 0.93
CA LEU A 13 -6.39 -12.63 1.40
C LEU A 13 -5.07 -11.91 1.73
N LEU A 14 -4.17 -12.58 2.45
CA LEU A 14 -2.85 -12.04 2.79
C LEU A 14 -2.01 -11.73 1.54
N ASP A 15 -2.04 -12.61 0.54
CA ASP A 15 -1.35 -12.41 -0.73
C ASP A 15 -1.92 -11.22 -1.50
N LYS A 16 -3.25 -11.10 -1.57
CA LYS A 16 -3.92 -9.95 -2.20
C LYS A 16 -3.56 -8.62 -1.54
N LEU A 17 -3.60 -8.55 -0.21
CA LEU A 17 -3.23 -7.35 0.54
C LEU A 17 -1.75 -7.01 0.38
N SER A 18 -0.87 -8.01 0.41
CA SER A 18 0.56 -7.83 0.24
C SER A 18 0.91 -7.34 -1.16
N ASN A 19 0.29 -7.92 -2.20
CA ASN A 19 0.45 -7.48 -3.57
C ASN A 19 -0.03 -6.03 -3.74
N LYS A 20 -1.21 -5.70 -3.19
CA LYS A 20 -1.73 -4.33 -3.24
C LYS A 20 -0.80 -3.34 -2.56
N LYS A 21 -0.27 -3.67 -1.38
CA LYS A 21 0.69 -2.83 -0.66
C LYS A 21 1.96 -2.60 -1.48
N ASN A 22 2.48 -3.62 -2.16
CA ASN A 22 3.67 -3.53 -3.01
C ASN A 22 3.44 -2.66 -4.25
N GLU A 23 2.26 -2.74 -4.87
CA GLU A 23 1.85 -1.84 -5.95
C GLU A 23 1.85 -0.37 -5.48
N LEU A 24 1.22 -0.09 -4.33
CA LEU A 24 1.17 1.27 -3.79
C LEU A 24 2.56 1.79 -3.40
N LEU A 25 3.42 0.94 -2.83
CA LEU A 25 4.82 1.29 -2.56
C LEU A 25 5.59 1.63 -3.83
N THR A 26 5.32 0.92 -4.93
CA THR A 26 5.94 1.19 -6.23
C THR A 26 5.49 2.55 -6.76
N GLN A 27 4.18 2.84 -6.71
CA GLN A 27 3.63 4.14 -7.09
C GLN A 27 4.21 5.28 -6.24
N TYR A 28 4.28 5.09 -4.92
CA TYR A 28 4.85 6.07 -4.00
C TYR A 28 6.32 6.37 -4.34
N LYS A 29 7.12 5.34 -4.62
CA LYS A 29 8.53 5.51 -5.02
C LYS A 29 8.65 6.21 -6.37
N ALA A 30 7.76 5.91 -7.32
CA ALA A 30 7.75 6.54 -8.64
C ALA A 30 7.50 8.05 -8.57
N LEU A 31 6.76 8.54 -7.56
CA LEU A 31 6.50 9.97 -7.35
C LEU A 31 7.69 10.78 -6.84
N LYS A 32 8.73 10.11 -6.30
CA LYS A 32 9.93 10.81 -5.80
C LYS A 32 10.67 11.57 -6.89
N VAL A 33 10.75 10.98 -8.09
CA VAL A 33 11.42 11.60 -9.23
C VAL A 33 10.66 12.85 -9.67
N PRO A 34 9.35 12.80 -10.01
CA PRO A 34 8.56 14.01 -10.28
C PRO A 34 8.65 15.08 -9.18
N LEU A 35 8.69 14.68 -7.90
CA LEU A 35 8.80 15.63 -6.80
C LEU A 35 10.14 16.39 -6.82
N GLU A 36 11.24 15.69 -7.10
CA GLU A 36 12.58 16.27 -7.20
C GLU A 36 12.69 17.28 -8.35
N TYR A 37 12.00 17.02 -9.47
CA TYR A 37 12.02 17.86 -10.66
C TYR A 37 10.84 18.84 -10.76
N ALA A 38 10.01 18.97 -9.72
CA ALA A 38 8.89 19.90 -9.72
C ALA A 38 9.39 21.35 -9.84
N GLN A 39 8.95 22.07 -10.87
CA GLN A 39 9.44 23.42 -11.17
C GLN A 39 8.67 24.53 -10.45
N ASN A 40 7.56 24.21 -9.80
CA ASN A 40 6.74 25.16 -9.06
C ASN A 40 6.08 24.51 -7.85
N ASP A 41 5.67 25.34 -6.89
CA ASP A 41 5.09 24.90 -5.63
C ASP A 41 3.72 24.22 -5.79
N PHE A 42 2.99 24.54 -6.86
CA PHE A 42 1.69 23.94 -7.14
C PHE A 42 1.84 22.46 -7.52
N ASP A 43 2.70 22.15 -8.50
CA ASP A 43 2.99 20.78 -8.93
C ASP A 43 3.61 19.98 -7.78
N LYS A 44 4.51 20.61 -7.01
CA LYS A 44 5.09 20.02 -5.81
C LYS A 44 3.99 19.64 -4.80
N GLY A 45 3.07 20.56 -4.51
CA GLY A 45 1.95 20.31 -3.59
C GLY A 45 1.05 19.16 -4.05
N LEU A 46 0.74 19.08 -5.34
CA LEU A 46 -0.05 17.97 -5.90
C LEU A 46 0.65 16.61 -5.76
N ILE A 47 1.97 16.57 -5.94
CA ILE A 47 2.76 15.35 -5.78
C ILE A 47 2.85 14.96 -4.31
N GLU A 48 3.08 15.91 -3.41
CA GLU A 48 3.12 15.69 -1.96
C GLU A 48 1.77 15.18 -1.43
N GLU A 49 0.65 15.73 -1.91
CA GLU A 49 -0.70 15.24 -1.56
C GLU A 49 -0.91 13.79 -2.01
N LYS A 50 -0.56 13.47 -3.27
CA LYS A 50 -0.63 12.10 -3.78
C LYS A 50 0.24 11.14 -2.97
N MET A 51 1.46 11.56 -2.60
CA MET A 51 2.35 10.78 -1.76
C MET A 51 1.76 10.57 -0.36
N ALA A 52 1.12 11.58 0.23
CA ALA A 52 0.47 11.47 1.54
C ALA A 52 -0.70 10.48 1.53
N ILE A 53 -1.53 10.50 0.49
CA ILE A 53 -2.63 9.54 0.30
C ILE A 53 -2.07 8.11 0.20
N LEU A 54 -1.09 7.89 -0.68
CA LEU A 54 -0.45 6.58 -0.83
C LEU A 54 0.18 6.09 0.48
N ALA A 55 0.83 6.98 1.23
CA ALA A 55 1.43 6.62 2.52
C ALA A 55 0.37 6.20 3.55
N LYS A 56 -0.80 6.85 3.57
CA LYS A 56 -1.93 6.46 4.41
C LYS A 56 -2.45 5.08 4.03
N ASP A 57 -2.64 4.82 2.75
CA ASP A 57 -3.15 3.54 2.26
C ASP A 57 -2.18 2.39 2.52
N ILE A 58 -0.87 2.61 2.32
CA ILE A 58 0.18 1.63 2.64
C ILE A 58 0.18 1.28 4.14
N LYS A 59 0.02 2.27 5.02
CA LYS A 59 -0.06 2.05 6.47
C LYS A 59 -1.31 1.26 6.84
N SER A 60 -2.46 1.60 6.26
CA SER A 60 -3.71 0.87 6.46
C SER A 60 -3.60 -0.60 6.04
N LEU A 61 -3.03 -0.87 4.86
CA LEU A 61 -2.79 -2.24 4.40
C LEU A 61 -1.78 -2.98 5.28
N ALA A 62 -0.75 -2.30 5.79
CA ALA A 62 0.20 -2.91 6.70
C ALA A 62 -0.47 -3.36 8.01
N ALA A 63 -1.33 -2.52 8.59
CA ALA A 63 -2.10 -2.86 9.78
C ALA A 63 -3.06 -4.04 9.53
N GLN A 64 -3.80 -4.03 8.41
CA GLN A 64 -4.68 -5.16 8.04
C GLN A 64 -3.92 -6.48 7.89
N ILE A 65 -2.73 -6.46 7.26
CA ILE A 65 -1.88 -7.66 7.13
C ILE A 65 -1.39 -8.15 8.49
N GLU A 66 -1.06 -7.24 9.41
CA GLU A 66 -0.61 -7.57 10.76
C GLU A 66 -1.75 -8.19 11.58
N GLU A 67 -2.94 -7.57 11.56
CA GLU A 67 -4.14 -8.11 12.20
C GLU A 67 -4.47 -9.53 11.72
N ILE A 68 -4.37 -9.82 10.42
CA ILE A 68 -4.65 -11.16 9.88
C ILE A 68 -3.57 -12.18 10.28
N LYS A 69 -2.32 -11.76 10.50
CA LYS A 69 -1.23 -12.66 10.91
C LYS A 69 -1.26 -13.00 12.40
N GLU A 70 -1.93 -12.17 13.21
CA GLU A 70 -2.11 -12.41 14.64
C GLU A 70 -3.33 -13.31 14.95
N VAL A 71 -4.19 -13.57 13.96
CA VAL A 71 -5.31 -14.52 14.01
C VAL A 71 -4.84 -15.94 13.73
#